data_AF-A0AAW9RMF4-F1
#
_entry.id   AF-A0AAW9RMF4-F1
#
_cell.length_a   1.000
_cell.length_b   1.000
_cell.length_c   1.000
_cell.angle_alpha   90.00
_cell.angle_beta   90.00
_cell.angle_gamma   90.00
#
_symmetry.space_group_name_H-M   'P 1'
#
loop_
_entity.id
_entity.type
_entity.pdbx_description
1 polymer ?
#
loop_
_entity_poly.entity_id
_entity_poly.type
_entity_poly.pdbx_seq_one_letter_code
_entity_poly.pdbx_strand_id
1 'polypeptide(L)'
;MPENRLRVVTTAAWMACALAGCATAPDPVPEKPPVRFEIAGVDIRNELDYPVTDVQVLVHATGGLVSCGTVFPDSSCATSFPLREYRGDAISVSWEERGEPRSIEDFELEPPRGLDTRKPVWVQIVVYSPGNAGARVLSEQPSRR
;
A
#
# COMPACT_ATOMS: atom_id res chain seq x y z
N MET A 1 78.25 10.37 -40.67
CA MET A 1 78.82 11.00 -39.46
C MET A 1 78.96 12.48 -39.77
N PRO A 2 78.38 13.44 -39.01
CA PRO A 2 78.62 13.63 -37.58
C PRO A 2 77.36 13.98 -36.74
N GLU A 3 77.61 14.08 -35.44
CA GLU A 3 76.75 14.52 -34.33
C GLU A 3 76.44 16.04 -34.40
N ASN A 4 75.29 16.51 -33.89
CA ASN A 4 75.25 17.60 -32.90
C ASN A 4 73.84 18.07 -32.46
N ARG A 5 73.71 18.11 -31.12
CA ARG A 5 73.23 19.22 -30.26
C ARG A 5 71.75 19.65 -30.22
N LEU A 6 71.15 19.20 -29.12
CA LEU A 6 70.32 19.94 -28.15
C LEU A 6 70.26 21.48 -28.27
N ARG A 7 69.04 22.04 -28.15
CA ARG A 7 68.60 23.14 -27.25
C ARG A 7 67.05 23.14 -27.25
N VAL A 8 66.38 22.70 -26.18
CA VAL A 8 66.03 23.39 -24.91
C VAL A 8 64.87 24.40 -25.08
N VAL A 9 63.73 24.01 -24.47
CA VAL A 9 62.73 24.78 -23.70
C VAL A 9 61.74 25.67 -24.46
N THR A 10 60.44 25.34 -24.36
CA THR A 10 59.51 26.15 -23.55
C THR A 10 58.21 25.38 -23.31
N THR A 11 57.82 25.36 -22.04
CA THR A 11 56.59 24.82 -21.45
C THR A 11 55.35 25.52 -21.98
N ALA A 12 54.30 24.76 -22.30
CA ALA A 12 52.92 25.23 -22.24
C ALA A 12 52.04 24.07 -21.76
N ALA A 13 51.88 24.00 -20.44
CA ALA A 13 50.85 23.21 -19.81
C ALA A 13 49.53 23.96 -19.91
N TRP A 14 48.53 23.41 -20.61
CA TRP A 14 47.12 23.72 -20.35
C TRP A 14 46.37 22.41 -20.08
N MET A 15 46.34 22.17 -18.78
CA MET A 15 45.56 21.26 -17.95
C MET A 15 44.18 20.89 -18.53
N ALA A 16 44.04 19.63 -18.95
CA ALA A 16 42.74 19.01 -19.16
C ALA A 16 42.13 18.68 -17.80
N CYS A 17 41.13 19.45 -17.36
CA CYS A 17 40.28 19.09 -16.22
C CYS A 17 39.49 17.83 -16.56
N ALA A 18 40.03 16.67 -16.22
CA ALA A 18 39.28 15.44 -16.11
C ALA A 18 38.32 15.58 -14.92
N LEU A 19 37.07 15.93 -15.18
CA LEU A 19 35.98 15.81 -14.23
C LEU A 19 35.72 14.32 -14.00
N ALA A 20 36.51 13.70 -13.12
CA ALA A 20 36.16 12.43 -12.51
C ALA A 20 35.00 12.69 -11.52
N GLY A 21 33.79 12.80 -12.06
CA GLY A 21 32.58 12.74 -11.25
C GLY A 21 32.45 11.34 -10.67
N CYS A 22 32.58 11.20 -9.35
CA CYS A 22 32.15 10.00 -8.65
C CYS A 22 30.62 9.89 -8.81
N ALA A 23 30.17 9.17 -9.84
CA ALA A 23 28.82 8.64 -9.84
C ALA A 23 28.78 7.54 -8.79
N THR A 24 28.44 7.91 -7.55
CA THR A 24 28.05 6.94 -6.53
C THR A 24 26.85 6.19 -7.11
N ALA A 25 27.02 4.91 -7.41
CA ALA A 25 25.91 4.07 -7.82
C ALA A 25 24.84 4.16 -6.72
N PRO A 26 23.57 4.40 -7.06
CA PRO A 26 22.52 4.37 -6.05
C PRO A 26 22.52 2.99 -5.40
N ASP A 27 22.56 2.97 -4.07
CA ASP A 27 22.45 1.73 -3.32
C ASP A 27 21.17 0.99 -3.76
N PRO A 28 21.21 -0.34 -3.93
CA PRO A 28 20.01 -1.09 -4.27
C PRO A 28 18.95 -0.87 -3.19
N VAL A 29 17.82 -0.29 -3.59
CA VAL A 29 16.65 -0.14 -2.70
C VAL A 29 16.21 -1.54 -2.30
N PRO A 30 16.12 -1.86 -0.99
CA PRO A 30 15.65 -3.16 -0.54
C PRO A 30 14.24 -3.44 -1.10
N GLU A 31 14.12 -4.49 -1.91
CA GLU A 31 12.83 -4.92 -2.47
C GLU A 31 11.91 -5.38 -1.33
N LYS A 32 10.73 -4.76 -1.20
CA LYS A 32 9.73 -5.11 -0.18
C LYS A 32 9.36 -6.60 -0.38
N PRO A 33 9.46 -7.46 0.65
CA PRO A 33 9.06 -8.85 0.52
C PRO A 33 7.62 -8.97 0.00
N PRO A 34 7.33 -9.94 -0.88
CA PRO A 34 5.99 -10.08 -1.45
C PRO A 34 4.97 -10.36 -0.34
N VAL A 35 3.92 -9.54 -0.30
CA VAL A 35 2.85 -9.63 0.71
C VAL A 35 1.97 -10.83 0.40
N ARG A 36 1.92 -11.82 1.31
CA ARG A 36 1.04 -12.99 1.21
C ARG A 36 0.49 -13.42 2.56
N PHE A 37 -0.83 -13.49 2.69
CA PHE A 37 -1.54 -13.99 3.87
C PHE A 37 -2.99 -14.37 3.51
N GLU A 38 -3.68 -15.12 4.36
CA GLU A 38 -5.08 -15.49 4.15
C GLU A 38 -6.05 -14.55 4.87
N ILE A 39 -7.11 -14.11 4.21
CA ILE A 39 -8.19 -13.30 4.79
C ILE A 39 -9.41 -14.20 5.06
N ALA A 40 -9.90 -14.17 6.30
CA ALA A 40 -11.07 -14.90 6.77
C ALA A 40 -12.37 -14.09 6.76
N GLY A 41 -12.27 -12.76 6.81
CA GLY A 41 -13.42 -11.90 6.89
C GLY A 41 -13.09 -10.42 6.83
N VAL A 42 -14.14 -9.61 6.74
CA VAL A 42 -14.11 -8.16 6.74
C VAL A 42 -15.01 -7.63 7.85
N ASP A 43 -14.56 -6.57 8.51
CA ASP A 43 -15.32 -5.76 9.46
C ASP A 43 -15.40 -4.32 8.96
N ILE A 44 -16.61 -3.83 8.75
CA ILE A 44 -16.87 -2.46 8.29
C ILE A 44 -17.35 -1.66 9.49
N ARG A 45 -16.52 -0.74 9.98
CA ARG A 45 -16.79 0.16 11.08
C ARG A 45 -17.26 1.51 10.55
N ASN A 46 -18.36 2.01 11.09
CA ASN A 46 -18.80 3.39 10.88
C ASN A 46 -18.51 4.21 12.15
N GLU A 47 -17.60 5.17 12.07
CA GLU A 47 -17.28 6.12 13.15
C GLU A 47 -17.95 7.49 12.93
N LEU A 48 -18.82 7.60 11.93
CA LEU A 48 -19.64 8.79 11.73
C LEU A 48 -20.83 8.80 12.71
N ASP A 49 -21.40 9.99 12.91
CA ASP A 49 -22.58 10.23 13.74
C ASP A 49 -23.90 9.96 13.00
N TYR A 50 -23.85 9.45 11.76
CA TYR A 50 -25.00 9.09 10.93
C TYR A 50 -24.76 7.76 10.20
N PRO A 51 -25.83 7.04 9.78
CA PRO A 51 -25.68 5.76 9.10
C PRO A 51 -25.06 5.92 7.71
N VAL A 52 -24.32 4.89 7.30
CA VAL A 52 -23.92 4.67 5.90
C VAL A 52 -24.62 3.43 5.36
N THR A 53 -24.90 3.42 4.07
CA THR A 53 -25.63 2.32 3.43
C THR A 53 -24.87 1.74 2.25
N ASP A 54 -25.29 0.55 1.82
CA ASP A 54 -24.81 -0.13 0.62
C ASP A 54 -23.28 -0.24 0.55
N VAL A 55 -22.66 -0.49 1.72
CA VAL A 55 -21.21 -0.58 1.82
C VAL A 55 -20.74 -1.84 1.11
N GLN A 56 -19.81 -1.69 0.19
CA GLN A 56 -19.27 -2.77 -0.63
C GLN A 56 -17.74 -2.73 -0.60
N VAL A 57 -17.12 -3.91 -0.51
CA VAL A 57 -15.67 -4.09 -0.61
C VAL A 57 -15.38 -5.08 -1.72
N LEU A 58 -14.68 -4.63 -2.75
CA LEU A 58 -14.32 -5.40 -3.93
C LEU A 58 -12.83 -5.70 -3.93
N VAL A 59 -12.45 -6.95 -4.17
CA VAL A 59 -11.05 -7.36 -4.38
C VAL A 59 -10.79 -7.48 -5.88
N HIS A 60 -9.97 -6.60 -6.45
CA HIS A 60 -9.82 -6.47 -7.91
C HIS A 60 -9.30 -7.75 -8.58
N ALA A 61 -8.30 -8.40 -7.98
CA ALA A 61 -7.68 -9.58 -8.59
C ALA A 61 -8.58 -10.83 -8.61
N THR A 62 -9.55 -10.92 -7.70
CA THR A 62 -10.42 -12.11 -7.55
C THR A 62 -11.86 -11.86 -7.93
N GLY A 63 -12.29 -10.60 -8.05
CA GLY A 63 -13.69 -10.20 -8.17
C GLY A 63 -14.52 -10.50 -6.91
N GLY A 64 -13.86 -10.83 -5.79
CA GLY A 64 -14.54 -11.10 -4.53
C GLY A 64 -15.24 -9.85 -4.01
N LEU A 65 -16.54 -9.95 -3.71
CA LEU A 65 -17.35 -8.85 -3.22
C LEU A 65 -17.92 -9.19 -1.83
N VAL A 66 -17.78 -8.24 -0.92
CA VAL A 66 -18.40 -8.25 0.40
C VAL A 66 -19.33 -7.05 0.51
N SER A 67 -20.52 -7.21 1.09
CA SER A 67 -21.47 -6.11 1.24
C SER A 67 -22.15 -6.11 2.61
N CYS A 68 -22.41 -4.90 3.12
CA CYS A 68 -23.22 -4.60 4.30
C CYS A 68 -24.31 -3.59 3.93
N GLY A 69 -25.56 -3.87 4.32
CA GLY A 69 -26.72 -3.05 3.95
C GLY A 69 -26.75 -1.69 4.65
N THR A 70 -26.92 -1.66 5.97
CA THR A 70 -26.86 -0.41 6.75
C THR A 70 -25.91 -0.59 7.92
N VAL A 71 -24.98 0.35 8.07
CA VAL A 71 -24.06 0.40 9.22
C VAL A 71 -24.39 1.65 10.03
N PHE A 72 -24.97 1.45 11.21
CA PHE A 72 -25.39 2.51 12.11
C PHE A 72 -24.20 3.33 12.65
N PRO A 73 -24.45 4.55 13.17
CA PRO A 73 -23.42 5.33 13.86
C PRO A 73 -22.70 4.50 14.94
N ASP A 74 -21.39 4.66 15.03
CA ASP A 74 -20.53 3.98 16.02
C ASP A 74 -20.67 2.45 16.10
N SER A 75 -21.16 1.83 15.02
CA SER A 75 -21.39 0.39 14.91
C SER A 75 -20.45 -0.25 13.89
N SER A 76 -20.45 -1.59 13.84
CA SER A 76 -19.79 -2.29 12.74
C SER A 76 -20.64 -3.42 12.18
N CYS A 77 -20.33 -3.78 10.94
CA CYS A 77 -20.86 -4.94 10.24
C CYS A 77 -19.69 -5.87 9.89
N ALA A 78 -19.67 -7.06 10.50
CA ALA A 78 -18.64 -8.05 10.27
C ALA A 78 -19.19 -9.25 9.52
N THR A 79 -18.48 -9.70 8.49
CA THR A 79 -18.82 -10.91 7.74
C THR A 79 -17.59 -11.72 7.40
N SER A 80 -17.74 -13.05 7.51
CA SER A 80 -16.74 -14.02 7.11
C SER A 80 -17.03 -14.54 5.71
N PHE A 81 -16.02 -14.97 4.99
CA PHE A 81 -16.14 -15.64 3.70
C PHE A 81 -15.12 -16.78 3.60
N PRO A 82 -15.25 -17.71 2.63
CA PRO A 82 -14.25 -18.76 2.45
C PRO A 82 -12.87 -18.16 2.30
N LEU A 83 -11.86 -18.73 2.97
CA LEU A 83 -10.50 -18.19 3.01
C LEU A 83 -10.00 -17.78 1.62
N ARG A 84 -9.42 -16.58 1.55
CA ARG A 84 -8.83 -16.02 0.34
C ARG A 84 -7.39 -15.63 0.60
N GLU A 85 -6.49 -16.10 -0.25
CA GLU A 85 -5.11 -15.62 -0.24
C GLU A 85 -5.07 -14.20 -0.82
N TYR A 86 -4.49 -13.28 -0.06
CA TYR A 86 -4.20 -11.93 -0.48
C TYR A 86 -2.75 -11.84 -0.94
N ARG A 87 -2.50 -11.31 -2.14
CA ARG A 87 -1.16 -11.25 -2.75
C ARG A 87 -0.64 -9.83 -2.97
N GLY A 88 -1.19 -8.87 -2.23
CA GLY A 88 -0.90 -7.44 -2.41
C GLY A 88 -1.82 -6.73 -3.40
N ASP A 89 -2.94 -7.37 -3.77
CA ASP A 89 -3.88 -6.82 -4.73
C ASP A 89 -4.63 -5.60 -4.17
N ALA A 90 -4.93 -4.62 -5.01
CA ALA A 90 -5.79 -3.51 -4.65
C ALA A 90 -7.20 -4.00 -4.28
N ILE A 91 -7.79 -3.36 -3.27
CA ILE A 91 -9.22 -3.46 -2.97
C ILE A 91 -9.88 -2.10 -3.19
N SER A 92 -11.16 -2.09 -3.49
CA SER A 92 -11.98 -0.88 -3.52
C SER A 92 -13.09 -0.96 -2.50
N VAL A 93 -13.43 0.20 -1.94
CA VAL A 93 -14.52 0.35 -0.97
C VAL A 93 -15.49 1.39 -1.51
N SER A 94 -16.77 1.07 -1.55
CA SER A 94 -17.83 2.02 -1.88
C SER A 94 -18.93 1.99 -0.84
N TRP A 95 -19.64 3.10 -0.68
CA TRP A 95 -20.79 3.24 0.21
C TRP A 95 -21.66 4.41 -0.23
N GLU A 96 -22.89 4.45 0.26
CA GLU A 96 -23.76 5.61 0.15
C GLU A 96 -23.73 6.40 1.48
N GLU A 97 -23.53 7.70 1.32
CA GLU A 97 -23.44 8.67 2.40
C GLU A 97 -24.51 9.74 2.19
N ARG A 98 -25.60 9.68 2.96
CA ARG A 98 -26.70 10.67 2.89
C ARG A 98 -27.27 10.83 1.46
N GLY A 99 -27.38 9.74 0.71
CA GLY A 99 -27.85 9.77 -0.68
C GLY A 99 -26.77 10.04 -1.73
N GLU A 100 -25.53 10.31 -1.32
CA GLU A 100 -24.41 10.51 -2.23
C GLU A 100 -23.52 9.26 -2.28
N PRO A 101 -23.24 8.71 -3.47
CA PRO A 101 -22.28 7.62 -3.58
C PRO A 101 -20.86 8.12 -3.29
N ARG A 102 -20.12 7.31 -2.54
CA ARG A 102 -18.71 7.49 -2.21
C ARG A 102 -17.96 6.23 -2.62
N SER A 103 -16.72 6.40 -3.06
CA SER A 103 -15.79 5.29 -3.20
C SER A 103 -14.37 5.73 -2.97
N ILE A 104 -13.55 4.77 -2.55
CA ILE A 104 -12.10 4.86 -2.56
C ILE A 104 -11.61 3.63 -3.32
N GLU A 105 -10.87 3.91 -4.38
CA GLU A 105 -10.24 2.90 -5.21
C GLU A 105 -8.83 2.59 -4.71
N ASP A 106 -8.33 1.42 -5.08
CA ASP A 106 -6.93 1.04 -4.96
C ASP A 106 -6.34 1.14 -3.53
N PHE A 107 -7.10 0.67 -2.54
CA PHE A 107 -6.56 0.39 -1.21
C PHE A 107 -5.56 -0.76 -1.26
N GLU A 108 -4.31 -0.46 -0.91
CA GLU A 108 -3.32 -1.48 -0.58
C GLU A 108 -3.39 -1.82 0.91
N LEU A 109 -3.46 -3.11 1.23
CA LEU A 109 -3.43 -3.55 2.63
C LEU A 109 -1.97 -3.66 3.09
N GLU A 110 -1.61 -2.84 4.07
CA GLU A 110 -0.33 -2.95 4.75
C GLU A 110 -0.40 -4.02 5.86
N PRO A 111 0.41 -5.09 5.79
CA PRO A 111 0.50 -6.06 6.87
C PRO A 111 1.14 -5.41 8.10
N PRO A 112 0.61 -5.62 9.32
CA PRO A 112 1.27 -5.18 10.53
C PRO A 112 2.63 -5.88 10.67
N ARG A 113 3.59 -5.20 11.31
CA ARG A 113 4.90 -5.80 11.57
C ARG A 113 4.73 -7.04 12.44
N GLY A 114 5.39 -8.13 12.07
CA GLY A 114 5.31 -9.39 12.80
C GLY A 114 4.02 -10.19 12.59
N LEU A 115 3.23 -9.87 11.53
CA LEU A 115 2.09 -10.67 11.15
C LEU A 115 2.50 -12.14 10.94
N ASP A 116 1.86 -13.07 11.65
CA ASP A 116 2.00 -14.50 11.39
C ASP A 116 1.14 -14.87 10.17
N THR A 117 1.75 -14.91 9.00
CA THR A 117 1.07 -15.18 7.71
C THR A 117 0.47 -16.58 7.60
N ARG A 118 0.74 -17.46 8.57
CA ARG A 118 0.15 -18.81 8.66
C ARG A 118 -1.22 -18.81 9.33
N LYS A 119 -1.62 -17.68 9.94
CA LYS A 119 -2.94 -17.53 10.55
C LYS A 119 -3.81 -16.64 9.67
N PRO A 120 -5.08 -17.02 9.44
CA PRO A 120 -6.02 -16.15 8.76
C PRO A 120 -6.22 -14.83 9.51
N VAL A 121 -6.34 -13.74 8.77
CA VAL A 121 -6.54 -12.38 9.28
C VAL A 121 -7.92 -11.87 8.94
N TRP A 122 -8.30 -10.77 9.60
CA TRP A 122 -9.46 -9.97 9.25
C TRP A 122 -9.02 -8.65 8.65
N VAL A 123 -9.82 -8.10 7.74
CA VAL A 123 -9.62 -6.74 7.23
C VAL A 123 -10.66 -5.85 7.87
N GLN A 124 -10.24 -4.75 8.48
CA GLN A 124 -11.16 -3.74 8.97
C GLN A 124 -11.14 -2.52 8.06
N ILE A 125 -12.32 -2.16 7.56
CA ILE A 125 -12.58 -0.92 6.87
C ILE A 125 -13.22 0.04 7.87
N VAL A 126 -12.70 1.27 7.97
CA VAL A 126 -13.21 2.29 8.89
C VAL A 126 -13.62 3.50 8.09
N VAL A 127 -14.91 3.85 8.09
CA VAL A 127 -15.40 5.14 7.59
C VAL A 127 -15.33 6.12 8.76
N TYR A 128 -14.43 7.09 8.69
CA TYR A 128 -14.07 7.94 9.85
C TYR A 128 -14.35 9.43 9.66
N SER A 129 -14.56 9.88 8.42
CA SER A 129 -15.00 11.24 8.13
C SER A 129 -15.75 11.28 6.80
N PRO A 130 -16.55 12.32 6.51
CA PRO A 130 -17.37 12.36 5.31
C PRO A 130 -16.55 12.08 4.04
N GLY A 131 -16.97 11.08 3.26
CA GLY A 131 -16.29 10.66 2.03
C GLY A 131 -14.90 10.02 2.21
N ASN A 132 -14.46 9.75 3.45
CA ASN A 132 -13.16 9.16 3.74
C ASN A 132 -13.30 7.85 4.51
N ALA A 133 -12.52 6.86 4.10
CA ALA A 133 -12.36 5.60 4.78
C ALA A 133 -10.88 5.20 4.84
N GLY A 134 -10.57 4.19 5.65
CA GLY A 134 -9.25 3.57 5.75
C GLY A 134 -9.38 2.06 5.89
N ALA A 135 -8.30 1.33 5.58
CA ALA A 135 -8.26 -0.12 5.70
C ALA A 135 -7.07 -0.54 6.59
N ARG A 136 -7.27 -1.56 7.42
CA ARG A 136 -6.19 -2.18 8.21
C ARG A 136 -6.38 -3.67 8.36
N VAL A 137 -5.27 -4.38 8.51
CA VAL A 137 -5.28 -5.83 8.78
C VAL A 137 -5.29 -6.07 10.29
N LEU A 138 -6.20 -6.93 10.74
CA LEU A 138 -6.36 -7.38 12.12
C LEU A 138 -5.95 -8.86 12.23
N SER A 139 -5.12 -9.19 13.21
CA SER A 139 -4.68 -10.58 13.43
C SER A 139 -5.77 -11.49 14.00
N GLU A 140 -6.89 -10.93 14.45
CA GLU A 140 -7.98 -11.65 15.10
C GLU A 140 -9.34 -11.13 14.65
N GLN A 141 -10.38 -11.93 14.85
CA GLN A 141 -11.75 -11.52 14.57
C GLN A 141 -12.16 -10.37 15.50
N PRO A 142 -12.72 -9.27 14.97
CA PRO A 142 -13.22 -8.18 15.81
C PRO A 142 -14.37 -8.67 16.70
N SER A 143 -14.34 -8.26 17.97
CA SER A 143 -15.39 -8.59 18.93
C SER A 143 -16.70 -7.96 18.47
N ARG A 144 -17.75 -8.77 18.25
CA ARG A 144 -19.10 -8.26 18.00
C ARG A 144 -19.56 -7.51 19.26
N ARG A 145 -19.62 -6.18 19.22
CA ARG A 145 -20.26 -5.36 20.25
C ARG A 145 -21.58 -4.85 19.74
#